data_AF-A0AA39J5B1-F1
#
_entry.id   AF-A0AA39J5B1-F1
#
_cell.length_a   1.000
_cell.length_b   1.000
_cell.length_c   1.000
_cell.angle_alpha   90.00
_cell.angle_beta   90.00
_cell.angle_gamma   90.00
#
_symmetry.space_group_name_H-M   'P 1'
#
loop_
_entity.id
_entity.type
_entity.pdbx_description
1 polymer ?
#
loop_
_entity_poly.entity_id
_entity_poly.type
_entity_poly.pdbx_seq_one_letter_code
_entity_poly.pdbx_strand_id
1 'polypeptide(L)'
;MPLKLEVADCDHLQKLLSFYDIHKAHLLGQRNAENRDIQLCCFVNVINIEKLFSVDSTSSNDRKYLVWKNTGEEAVLHFQGIASQICVTPFRPDSPGRIARPGVLRQFIQVVSDPDDSIFQEARAAEKAIQKFMWQYGRNPDHLVLHDSTFGGIPALYADSKLLTAPSQPVGTTIPIHADMEEKNALTRLCQDTRHRYTDDNAVSYFEWYCLDDNTMRQELHCVWKRYYLPKFNSLQPRDSGRAIRAGHLVDIGVTFRLLLGKRGDVRFISKLDSITIIDRSSADVKVGRNEEKCQYHRTTKQPEEKKDCS
;
A
#
# COMPACT_ATOMS: atom_id res chain seq x y z
N MET A 1 2.76 -7.08 20.01
CA MET A 1 2.21 -7.56 18.73
C MET A 1 3.35 -8.14 17.92
N PRO A 2 3.23 -9.34 17.31
CA PRO A 2 4.35 -10.00 16.64
C PRO A 2 4.77 -9.38 15.29
N LEU A 3 4.21 -8.22 14.96
CA LEU A 3 4.65 -7.31 13.92
C LEU A 3 4.84 -5.95 14.59
N LYS A 4 5.91 -5.24 14.23
CA LYS A 4 6.19 -3.92 14.79
C LYS A 4 5.24 -2.91 14.15
N LEU A 5 4.41 -2.28 14.98
CA LEU A 5 3.62 -1.13 14.57
C LEU A 5 4.53 0.11 14.58
N GLU A 6 4.62 0.79 13.45
CA GLU A 6 5.23 2.11 13.33
C GLU A 6 4.14 3.14 12.99
N VAL A 7 4.15 4.26 13.70
CA VAL A 7 3.18 5.35 13.56
C VAL A 7 3.97 6.64 13.42
N ALA A 8 3.68 7.41 12.38
CA ALA A 8 4.24 8.74 12.20
C ALA A 8 3.52 9.73 13.11
N ASP A 9 4.27 10.70 13.63
CA ASP A 9 3.73 11.82 14.37
C ASP A 9 2.90 12.75 13.46
N CYS A 10 1.77 13.27 13.95
CA CYS A 10 0.86 14.09 13.13
C CYS A 10 1.52 15.39 12.66
N ASP A 11 2.31 16.06 13.53
CA ASP A 11 2.99 17.30 13.16
C ASP A 11 4.10 17.04 12.14
N HIS A 12 4.75 15.87 12.24
CA HIS A 12 5.71 15.43 11.23
C HIS A 12 5.02 15.16 9.88
N LEU A 13 3.89 14.45 9.86
CA LEU A 13 3.15 14.19 8.62
C LEU A 13 2.68 15.48 7.94
N GLN A 14 2.12 16.44 8.68
CA GLN A 14 1.70 17.71 8.10
C GLN A 14 2.86 18.45 7.44
N LYS A 15 4.05 18.40 8.03
CA LYS A 15 5.26 18.97 7.42
C LYS A 15 5.66 18.24 6.16
N LEU A 16 5.63 16.92 6.16
CA LEU A 16 5.94 16.16 4.95
C LEU A 16 4.96 16.47 3.82
N LEU A 17 3.66 16.57 4.11
CA LEU A 17 2.64 16.96 3.13
C LEU A 17 2.91 18.38 2.57
N SER A 18 3.36 19.32 3.42
CA SER A 18 3.73 20.66 2.95
C SER A 18 5.02 20.71 2.13
N PHE A 19 5.93 19.74 2.31
CA PHE A 19 7.24 19.71 1.66
C PHE A 19 7.21 18.92 0.35
N TYR A 20 6.48 17.80 0.33
CA TYR A 20 6.34 16.97 -0.83
C TYR A 20 5.24 17.51 -1.73
N ASP A 21 5.64 17.95 -2.93
CA ASP A 21 4.72 18.12 -4.04
C ASP A 21 4.31 16.71 -4.54
N ILE A 22 3.37 16.09 -3.82
CA ILE A 22 2.87 14.74 -4.12
C ILE A 22 2.28 14.70 -5.54
N HIS A 23 1.78 15.82 -6.08
CA HIS A 23 1.35 15.92 -7.47
C HIS A 23 2.48 15.66 -8.47
N LYS A 24 3.73 16.08 -8.17
CA LYS A 24 4.90 15.72 -8.99
C LYS A 24 5.29 14.26 -8.86
N ALA A 25 5.09 13.64 -7.69
CA ALA A 25 5.34 12.20 -7.51
C ALA A 25 4.34 11.35 -8.30
N HIS A 26 3.07 11.76 -8.38
CA HIS A 26 2.05 11.10 -9.19
C HIS A 26 2.40 11.03 -10.68
N LEU A 27 3.14 12.00 -11.22
CA LEU A 27 3.64 11.95 -12.60
C LEU A 27 4.61 10.79 -12.85
N LEU A 28 5.25 10.24 -11.82
CA LEU A 28 6.14 9.09 -11.93
C LEU A 28 5.37 7.76 -12.06
N GLY A 29 4.23 7.64 -11.37
CA GLY A 29 3.32 6.48 -11.48
C GLY A 29 2.43 6.51 -12.74
N GLN A 30 2.08 7.70 -13.23
CA GLN A 30 1.21 7.88 -14.40
C GLN A 30 1.94 7.80 -15.76
N ARG A 31 3.27 7.66 -15.79
CA ARG A 31 4.03 7.57 -17.06
C ARG A 31 3.84 6.26 -17.84
N ASN A 32 3.21 5.25 -17.23
CA ASN A 32 2.58 4.17 -18.01
C ASN A 32 1.20 4.64 -18.48
N ALA A 33 1.18 5.47 -19.54
CA ALA A 33 -0.05 5.94 -20.18
C ALA A 33 -0.98 4.78 -20.62
N GLU A 34 -0.43 3.58 -20.81
CA GLU A 34 -1.15 2.34 -21.12
C GLU A 34 -2.02 1.81 -19.96
N ASN A 35 -1.83 2.28 -18.72
CA ASN A 35 -2.56 1.82 -17.53
C ASN A 35 -3.66 2.77 -17.06
N ARG A 36 -3.82 3.97 -17.64
CA ARG A 36 -4.85 4.94 -17.19
C ARG A 36 -6.28 4.39 -17.31
N ASP A 37 -6.53 3.56 -18.33
CA ASP A 37 -7.83 2.91 -18.55
C ASP A 37 -8.11 1.75 -17.57
N ILE A 38 -7.12 1.37 -16.76
CA ILE A 38 -7.16 0.25 -15.80
C ILE A 38 -7.11 0.74 -14.34
N GLN A 39 -6.78 2.02 -14.09
CA GLN A 39 -6.70 2.54 -12.72
C GLN A 39 -8.08 2.78 -12.13
N LEU A 40 -8.37 2.09 -11.01
CA LEU A 40 -9.68 2.18 -10.37
C LEU A 40 -10.05 3.57 -9.83
N CYS A 41 -9.06 4.45 -9.63
CA CYS A 41 -9.29 5.81 -9.13
C CYS A 41 -10.21 6.64 -10.05
N CYS A 42 -10.27 6.32 -11.34
CA CYS A 42 -11.15 6.96 -12.32
C CYS A 42 -12.65 6.59 -12.14
N PHE A 43 -12.97 5.56 -11.34
CA PHE A 43 -14.33 5.06 -11.16
C PHE A 43 -14.97 5.57 -9.87
N VAL A 44 -15.09 6.90 -9.76
CA VAL A 44 -15.74 7.58 -8.62
C VAL A 44 -17.28 7.46 -8.59
N ASN A 45 -17.88 6.82 -9.61
CA ASN A 45 -19.32 6.63 -9.73
C ASN A 45 -19.67 5.15 -9.90
N VAL A 46 -20.61 4.68 -9.07
CA VAL A 46 -21.16 3.30 -9.08
C VAL A 46 -21.63 2.87 -10.47
N ILE A 47 -22.23 3.75 -11.27
CA ILE A 47 -22.71 3.42 -12.63
C ILE A 47 -21.58 2.95 -13.53
N ASN A 48 -20.39 3.55 -13.40
CA ASN A 48 -19.23 3.14 -14.20
C ASN A 48 -18.62 1.85 -13.65
N ILE A 49 -18.68 1.65 -12.33
CA ILE A 49 -18.25 0.40 -11.70
C ILE A 49 -19.12 -0.76 -12.20
N GLU A 50 -20.44 -0.61 -12.18
CA GLU A 50 -21.38 -1.63 -12.62
C GLU A 50 -21.19 -2.05 -14.09
N LYS A 51 -20.68 -1.15 -14.95
CA LYS A 51 -20.41 -1.47 -16.36
C LYS A 51 -19.21 -2.39 -16.52
N LEU A 52 -18.13 -2.14 -15.79
CA LEU A 52 -16.82 -2.75 -16.02
C LEU A 52 -16.48 -3.90 -15.05
N PHE A 53 -17.07 -3.91 -13.86
CA PHE A 53 -16.75 -4.87 -12.82
C PHE A 53 -17.92 -5.80 -12.49
N SER A 54 -17.59 -7.00 -12.05
CA SER A 54 -18.52 -7.96 -11.47
C SER A 54 -18.02 -8.39 -10.10
N VAL A 55 -18.88 -9.10 -9.38
CA VAL A 55 -18.54 -9.67 -8.08
C VAL A 55 -18.46 -11.17 -8.22
N ASP A 56 -17.24 -11.71 -8.22
CA ASP A 56 -17.02 -13.14 -8.29
C ASP A 56 -17.37 -13.80 -6.94
N SER A 57 -18.09 -14.90 -7.04
CA SER A 57 -18.61 -15.73 -5.96
C SER A 57 -18.18 -17.19 -6.06
N THR A 58 -17.47 -17.55 -7.13
CA THR A 58 -17.24 -18.96 -7.50
C THR A 58 -16.24 -19.67 -6.58
N SER A 59 -15.32 -18.92 -5.96
CA SER A 59 -14.29 -19.47 -5.08
C SER A 59 -14.75 -19.78 -3.65
N SER A 60 -15.81 -19.12 -3.15
CA SER A 60 -16.37 -19.39 -1.82
C SER A 60 -17.75 -18.76 -1.61
N ASN A 61 -18.66 -19.49 -0.95
CA ASN A 61 -19.96 -18.91 -0.55
C ASN A 61 -19.84 -17.76 0.47
N ASP A 62 -18.73 -17.71 1.22
CA ASP A 62 -18.53 -16.76 2.32
C ASP A 62 -17.62 -15.58 1.91
N ARG A 63 -17.15 -15.54 0.65
CA ARG A 63 -16.28 -14.47 0.15
C ARG A 63 -16.70 -14.03 -1.24
N LYS A 64 -16.65 -12.72 -1.46
CA LYS A 64 -16.95 -12.10 -2.74
C LYS A 64 -15.77 -11.22 -3.15
N TYR A 65 -15.41 -11.24 -4.42
CA TYR A 65 -14.23 -10.57 -4.96
C TYR A 65 -14.65 -9.57 -6.03
N LEU A 66 -14.10 -8.36 -6.01
CA LEU A 66 -14.29 -7.43 -7.12
C LEU A 66 -13.38 -7.86 -8.27
N VAL A 67 -13.96 -8.17 -9.42
CA VAL A 67 -13.21 -8.61 -10.60
C VAL A 67 -13.59 -7.82 -11.84
N TRP A 68 -12.68 -7.75 -12.80
CA TRP A 68 -12.95 -7.24 -14.14
C TRP A 68 -13.90 -8.18 -14.88
N LYS A 69 -14.95 -7.65 -15.53
CA LYS A 69 -15.91 -8.50 -16.27
C LYS A 69 -15.32 -9.25 -17.44
N ASN A 70 -14.36 -8.64 -18.13
CA ASN A 70 -13.77 -9.18 -19.36
C ASN A 70 -12.70 -10.25 -19.08
N THR A 71 -11.90 -10.09 -18.02
CA THR A 71 -10.81 -11.03 -17.70
C THR A 71 -11.14 -11.96 -16.53
N GLY A 72 -12.02 -11.55 -15.62
CA GLY A 72 -12.28 -12.24 -14.36
C GLY A 72 -11.18 -12.05 -13.31
N GLU A 73 -10.16 -11.23 -13.58
CA GLU A 73 -9.08 -10.96 -12.64
C GLU A 73 -9.50 -9.97 -11.55
N GLU A 74 -8.95 -10.10 -10.33
CA GLU A 74 -9.22 -9.16 -9.24
C GLU A 74 -8.83 -7.73 -9.65
N ALA A 75 -9.74 -6.78 -9.43
CA ALA A 75 -9.50 -5.39 -9.78
C ALA A 75 -8.65 -4.69 -8.71
N VAL A 76 -7.59 -4.00 -9.12
CA VAL A 76 -6.61 -3.36 -8.24
C VAL A 76 -6.75 -1.85 -8.27
N LEU A 77 -6.93 -1.22 -7.11
CA LEU A 77 -6.84 0.23 -6.94
C LEU A 77 -5.42 0.58 -6.51
N HIS A 78 -4.80 1.47 -7.27
CA HIS A 78 -3.52 2.07 -6.91
C HIS A 78 -3.71 3.47 -6.35
N PHE A 79 -3.01 3.79 -5.27
CA PHE A 79 -2.95 5.15 -4.73
C PHE A 79 -1.60 5.42 -4.08
N GLN A 80 -1.19 6.69 -4.10
CA GLN A 80 0.08 7.14 -3.54
C GLN A 80 -0.15 8.06 -2.34
N GLY A 81 0.85 8.11 -1.47
CA GLY A 81 0.87 9.05 -0.37
C GLY A 81 1.91 8.68 0.68
N ILE A 82 1.82 9.34 1.82
CA ILE A 82 2.74 9.15 2.93
C ILE A 82 2.18 8.10 3.87
N ALA A 83 2.98 7.07 4.15
CA ALA A 83 2.58 6.03 5.09
C ALA A 83 2.51 6.61 6.52
N SER A 84 1.31 6.71 7.09
CA SER A 84 1.09 7.23 8.45
C SER A 84 1.19 6.14 9.50
N GLN A 85 0.71 4.94 9.19
CA GLN A 85 0.81 3.76 10.05
C GLN A 85 1.22 2.54 9.24
N ILE A 86 2.14 1.75 9.76
CA ILE A 86 2.59 0.53 9.10
C ILE A 86 2.75 -0.59 10.12
N CYS A 87 2.23 -1.75 9.77
CA CYS A 87 2.48 -3.00 10.47
C CYS A 87 2.66 -4.09 9.40
N VAL A 88 3.88 -4.25 8.90
CA VAL A 88 4.21 -5.20 7.82
C VAL A 88 5.45 -6.01 8.17
N THR A 89 5.79 -7.01 7.35
CA THR A 89 6.96 -7.86 7.57
C THR A 89 8.27 -7.05 7.63
N PRO A 90 9.29 -7.50 8.37
CA PRO A 90 9.47 -8.85 8.91
C PRO A 90 8.65 -9.16 10.17
N PHE A 91 8.16 -10.39 10.24
CA PHE A 91 7.48 -10.95 11.40
C PHE A 91 8.46 -11.19 12.55
N ARG A 92 8.21 -10.55 13.69
CA ARG A 92 9.07 -10.54 14.87
C ARG A 92 8.25 -10.82 16.12
N PRO A 93 8.21 -12.06 16.64
CA PRO A 93 7.52 -12.32 17.89
C PRO A 93 8.19 -11.58 19.05
N ASP A 94 7.47 -10.65 19.69
CA ASP A 94 7.98 -9.87 20.85
C ASP A 94 8.40 -10.75 22.04
N SER A 95 7.83 -11.95 22.15
CA SER A 95 8.14 -12.92 23.20
C SER A 95 8.29 -14.31 22.61
N PRO A 96 9.29 -15.10 23.05
CA PRO A 96 9.37 -16.53 22.72
C PRO A 96 8.20 -17.26 23.39
N GLY A 97 7.08 -17.37 22.68
CA GLY A 97 5.85 -17.97 23.18
C GLY A 97 4.88 -18.26 22.05
N ARG A 98 3.93 -19.17 22.31
CA ARG A 98 2.92 -19.57 21.32
C ARG A 98 1.97 -18.40 21.09
N ILE A 99 1.87 -17.92 19.85
CA ILE A 99 0.88 -16.89 19.50
C ILE A 99 -0.50 -17.51 19.64
N ALA A 100 -1.25 -17.03 20.64
CA ALA A 100 -2.52 -17.63 21.04
C ALA A 100 -3.59 -17.60 19.93
N ARG A 101 -3.50 -16.65 18.99
CA ARG A 101 -4.47 -16.48 17.90
C ARG A 101 -3.78 -16.18 16.56
N PRO A 102 -3.22 -17.20 15.87
CA PRO A 102 -2.54 -17.00 14.58
C PRO A 102 -3.47 -16.44 13.50
N GLY A 103 -4.75 -16.84 13.51
CA GLY A 103 -5.74 -16.41 12.53
C GLY A 103 -6.19 -14.93 12.62
N VAL A 104 -5.72 -14.19 13.63
CA VAL A 104 -5.95 -12.73 13.73
C VAL A 104 -4.71 -11.91 13.35
N LEU A 105 -3.61 -12.56 12.99
CA LEU A 105 -2.41 -11.86 12.53
C LEU A 105 -2.71 -11.14 11.22
N ARG A 106 -2.42 -9.84 11.21
CA ARG A 106 -2.66 -8.95 10.09
C ARG A 106 -1.44 -8.11 9.82
N GLN A 107 -1.16 -7.90 8.54
CA GLN A 107 -0.29 -6.85 8.06
C GLN A 107 -1.15 -5.74 7.48
N PHE A 108 -0.78 -4.48 7.69
CA PHE A 108 -1.54 -3.35 7.21
C PHE A 108 -0.69 -2.11 6.99
N ILE A 109 -1.24 -1.19 6.20
CA ILE A 109 -0.70 0.14 5.98
C ILE A 109 -1.85 1.15 5.93
N GLN A 110 -1.64 2.29 6.57
CA GLN A 110 -2.47 3.48 6.44
C GLN A 110 -1.65 4.54 5.72
N VAL A 111 -2.22 5.12 4.67
CA VAL A 111 -1.60 6.16 3.86
C VAL A 111 -2.43 7.43 3.97
N VAL A 112 -1.77 8.57 4.08
CA VAL A 112 -2.37 9.90 4.04
C VAL A 112 -1.81 10.67 2.85
N SER A 113 -2.59 11.62 2.33
CA SER A 113 -2.11 12.61 1.37
C SER A 113 -2.65 13.99 1.73
N ASP A 114 -2.22 14.99 0.97
CA ASP A 114 -2.73 16.35 1.06
C ASP A 114 -4.25 16.35 0.79
N PRO A 115 -5.06 17.08 1.57
CA PRO A 115 -6.50 17.23 1.29
C PRO A 115 -6.80 17.72 -0.14
N ASP A 116 -5.92 18.52 -0.73
CA ASP A 116 -6.06 19.09 -2.07
C ASP A 116 -5.50 18.16 -3.17
N ASP A 117 -4.92 17.01 -2.80
CA ASP A 117 -4.47 16.00 -3.75
C ASP A 117 -5.65 15.33 -4.46
N SER A 118 -6.01 15.86 -5.63
CA SER A 118 -7.14 15.40 -6.42
C SER A 118 -7.09 13.90 -6.74
N ILE A 119 -5.91 13.34 -7.00
CA ILE A 119 -5.77 11.91 -7.35
C ILE A 119 -6.04 11.04 -6.13
N PHE A 120 -5.53 11.45 -4.97
CA PHE A 120 -5.83 10.75 -3.72
C PHE A 120 -7.30 10.87 -3.33
N GLN A 121 -7.92 12.05 -3.50
CA GLN A 121 -9.35 12.21 -3.26
C GLN A 121 -10.21 11.38 -4.23
N GLU A 122 -9.80 11.25 -5.50
CA GLU A 122 -10.42 10.35 -6.47
C GLU A 122 -10.30 8.88 -6.03
N ALA A 123 -9.13 8.43 -5.56
CA ALA A 123 -8.96 7.08 -5.03
C ALA A 123 -9.86 6.82 -3.81
N ARG A 124 -10.01 7.80 -2.91
CA ARG A 124 -10.95 7.71 -1.78
C ARG A 124 -12.40 7.64 -2.23
N ALA A 125 -12.79 8.45 -3.22
CA ALA A 125 -14.13 8.41 -3.78
C ALA A 125 -14.41 7.07 -4.48
N ALA A 126 -13.43 6.54 -5.22
CA ALA A 126 -13.50 5.23 -5.86
C ALA A 126 -13.65 4.10 -4.84
N GLU A 127 -12.86 4.07 -3.76
CA GLU A 127 -13.01 3.07 -2.69
C GLU A 127 -14.44 3.08 -2.11
N LYS A 128 -15.00 4.26 -1.82
CA LYS A 128 -16.39 4.36 -1.32
C LYS A 128 -17.42 3.87 -2.35
N ALA A 129 -17.23 4.20 -3.62
CA ALA A 129 -18.12 3.75 -4.69
C ALA A 129 -18.05 2.23 -4.85
N ILE A 130 -16.85 1.64 -4.80
CA ILE A 130 -16.61 0.20 -4.82
C ILE A 130 -17.26 -0.47 -3.61
N GLN A 131 -17.07 0.10 -2.41
CA GLN A 131 -17.68 -0.41 -1.19
C GLN A 131 -19.20 -0.44 -1.33
N LYS A 132 -19.81 0.64 -1.81
CA LYS A 132 -21.27 0.72 -2.05
C LYS A 132 -21.74 -0.31 -3.08
N PHE A 133 -21.02 -0.47 -4.18
CA PHE A 133 -21.32 -1.47 -5.20
C PHE A 133 -21.25 -2.90 -4.64
N MET A 134 -20.13 -3.26 -4.01
CA MET A 134 -19.94 -4.61 -3.46
C MET A 134 -20.94 -4.92 -2.35
N TRP A 135 -21.35 -3.93 -1.55
CA TRP A 135 -22.28 -4.15 -0.44
C TRP A 135 -23.66 -4.68 -0.89
N GLN A 136 -24.07 -4.39 -2.13
CA GLN A 136 -25.29 -4.93 -2.72
C GLN A 136 -25.29 -6.46 -2.80
N TYR A 137 -24.10 -7.08 -2.77
CA TYR A 137 -23.90 -8.53 -2.79
C TYR A 137 -23.79 -9.14 -1.38
N GLY A 138 -24.00 -8.33 -0.34
CA GLY A 138 -24.13 -8.77 1.04
C GLY A 138 -25.49 -9.41 1.34
N ARG A 139 -25.60 -10.08 2.50
CA ARG A 139 -26.88 -10.68 2.95
C ARG A 139 -27.89 -9.66 3.50
N ASN A 140 -27.44 -8.43 3.80
CA ASN A 140 -28.28 -7.35 4.31
C ASN A 140 -27.71 -5.98 3.85
N PRO A 141 -28.12 -5.47 2.68
CA PRO A 141 -27.56 -4.23 2.13
C PRO A 141 -27.98 -2.97 2.90
N ASP A 142 -29.04 -3.03 3.71
CA ASP A 142 -29.69 -1.85 4.33
C ASP A 142 -28.91 -1.24 5.51
N HIS A 143 -27.80 -1.85 5.93
CA HIS A 143 -26.95 -1.38 7.03
C HIS A 143 -25.54 -0.96 6.58
N LEU A 144 -25.39 -0.45 5.36
CA LEU A 144 -24.11 0.11 4.93
C LEU A 144 -23.79 1.39 5.69
N VAL A 145 -22.79 1.32 6.57
CA VAL A 145 -22.16 2.51 7.15
C VAL A 145 -20.82 2.72 6.46
N LEU A 146 -20.75 3.75 5.62
CA LEU A 146 -19.49 4.20 5.04
C LEU A 146 -18.74 5.01 6.09
N HIS A 147 -17.54 4.56 6.44
CA HIS A 147 -16.67 5.28 7.35
C HIS A 147 -15.58 5.99 6.56
N ASP A 148 -15.38 7.26 6.86
CA ASP A 148 -14.25 8.01 6.33
C ASP A 148 -13.02 7.71 7.18
N SER A 149 -12.02 7.08 6.56
CA SER A 149 -10.73 6.88 7.21
C SER A 149 -9.98 8.20 7.28
N THR A 150 -9.49 8.52 8.47
CA THR A 150 -8.62 9.67 8.73
C THR A 150 -7.52 9.29 9.73
N PHE A 151 -6.42 10.04 9.72
CA PHE A 151 -5.35 9.95 10.71
C PHE A 151 -5.04 11.36 11.23
N GLY A 152 -5.34 11.63 12.50
CA GLY A 152 -5.18 12.97 13.06
C GLY A 152 -5.99 14.06 12.35
N GLY A 153 -7.14 13.70 11.75
CA GLY A 153 -7.97 14.60 10.93
C GLY A 153 -7.54 14.71 9.46
N ILE A 154 -6.41 14.09 9.07
CA ILE A 154 -5.95 14.04 7.68
C ILE A 154 -6.67 12.92 6.94
N PRO A 155 -7.22 13.14 5.74
CA PRO A 155 -7.72 12.09 4.85
C PRO A 155 -6.78 10.90 4.74
N ALA A 156 -7.30 9.69 4.95
CA ALA A 156 -6.51 8.47 4.89
C ALA A 156 -7.20 7.38 4.06
N LEU A 157 -6.37 6.45 3.56
CA LEU A 157 -6.76 5.16 3.00
C LEU A 157 -6.08 4.06 3.81
N TYR A 158 -6.78 2.94 4.02
CA TYR A 158 -6.31 1.84 4.85
C TYR A 158 -6.39 0.53 4.07
N ALA A 159 -5.30 -0.22 4.06
CA ALA A 159 -5.23 -1.53 3.43
C ALA A 159 -4.70 -2.56 4.41
N ASP A 160 -5.31 -3.74 4.45
CA ASP A 160 -4.92 -4.81 5.36
C ASP A 160 -4.95 -6.18 4.68
N SER A 161 -4.09 -7.08 5.12
CA SER A 161 -4.12 -8.47 4.70
C SER A 161 -3.90 -9.38 5.90
N LYS A 162 -4.54 -10.54 5.90
CA LYS A 162 -4.21 -11.57 6.89
C LYS A 162 -2.80 -12.07 6.60
N LEU A 163 -2.03 -12.27 7.66
CA LEU A 163 -0.72 -12.89 7.53
C LEU A 163 -0.83 -14.40 7.32
N LEU A 164 -1.87 -15.04 7.86
CA LEU A 164 -2.07 -16.47 7.77
C LEU A 164 -3.52 -16.84 7.47
N THR A 165 -3.68 -17.85 6.63
CA THR A 165 -4.95 -18.48 6.32
C THR A 165 -5.24 -19.63 7.30
N ALA A 166 -6.46 -19.65 7.83
CA ALA A 166 -6.89 -20.71 8.73
C ALA A 166 -7.04 -22.05 7.98
N PRO A 167 -6.77 -23.20 8.62
CA PRO A 167 -6.75 -24.50 7.96
C PRO A 167 -8.08 -24.89 7.31
N SER A 168 -9.19 -24.37 7.84
CA SER A 168 -10.56 -24.63 7.36
C SER A 168 -10.97 -23.76 6.18
N GLN A 169 -10.13 -22.82 5.74
CA GLN A 169 -10.43 -21.93 4.62
C GLN A 169 -9.73 -22.44 3.36
N PRO A 170 -10.46 -22.78 2.28
CA PRO A 170 -9.90 -23.30 1.04
C PRO A 170 -9.33 -22.16 0.18
N VAL A 171 -8.54 -21.29 0.77
CA VAL A 171 -8.16 -20.02 0.15
C VAL A 171 -6.70 -20.07 -0.24
N GLY A 172 -6.47 -20.04 -1.54
CA GLY A 172 -5.14 -19.82 -2.12
C GLY A 172 -4.23 -21.03 -2.07
N THR A 173 -3.17 -20.97 -2.88
CA THR A 173 -2.11 -21.97 -2.89
C THR A 173 -1.15 -21.68 -1.74
N THR A 174 -0.74 -22.71 -1.00
CA THR A 174 0.31 -22.55 0.02
C THR A 174 1.63 -22.24 -0.70
N ILE A 175 2.28 -21.16 -0.29
CA ILE A 175 3.56 -20.73 -0.86
C ILE A 175 4.65 -20.76 0.22
N PRO A 176 5.94 -20.91 -0.16
CA PRO A 176 7.04 -20.86 0.79
C PRO A 176 7.13 -19.50 1.51
N ILE A 177 7.46 -19.53 2.80
CA ILE A 177 7.82 -18.32 3.56
C ILE A 177 9.29 -18.00 3.25
N HIS A 178 9.54 -16.78 2.78
CA HIS A 178 10.91 -16.34 2.51
C HIS A 178 11.60 -15.93 3.81
N ALA A 179 12.89 -16.26 3.94
CA ALA A 179 13.66 -15.99 5.16
C ALA A 179 13.67 -14.50 5.56
N ASP A 180 13.59 -13.60 4.58
CA ASP A 180 13.55 -12.15 4.84
C ASP A 180 12.22 -11.67 5.46
N MET A 181 11.15 -12.47 5.39
CA MET A 181 9.83 -12.11 5.93
C MET A 181 9.67 -12.40 7.42
N GLU A 182 10.64 -13.09 8.03
CA GLU A 182 10.53 -13.55 9.40
C GLU A 182 11.88 -13.49 10.14
N GLU A 183 11.83 -13.29 11.45
CA GLU A 183 12.99 -13.45 12.29
C GLU A 183 12.99 -14.84 12.94
N LYS A 184 14.14 -15.53 12.93
CA LYS A 184 14.35 -16.82 13.62
C LYS A 184 13.34 -17.93 13.23
N ASN A 185 12.87 -17.92 11.99
CA ASN A 185 11.88 -18.88 11.47
C ASN A 185 10.56 -18.91 12.25
N ALA A 186 10.17 -17.79 12.86
CA ALA A 186 9.02 -17.72 13.74
C ALA A 186 7.68 -17.97 13.02
N LEU A 187 7.49 -17.43 11.81
CA LEU A 187 6.28 -17.63 11.01
C LEU A 187 6.23 -19.06 10.48
N THR A 188 7.37 -19.61 10.07
CA THR A 188 7.52 -21.00 9.63
C THR A 188 7.12 -21.99 10.73
N ARG A 189 7.63 -21.80 11.95
CA ARG A 189 7.23 -22.62 13.11
C ARG A 189 5.74 -22.50 13.41
N LEU A 190 5.19 -21.29 13.31
CA LEU A 190 3.78 -21.05 13.55
C LEU A 190 2.87 -21.82 12.58
N CYS A 191 3.24 -21.87 11.30
CA CYS A 191 2.54 -22.67 10.29
C CYS A 191 2.61 -24.18 10.61
N GLN A 192 3.77 -24.68 11.04
CA GLN A 192 3.97 -26.08 11.43
C GLN A 192 3.12 -26.46 12.66
N ASP A 193 3.07 -25.60 13.68
CA ASP A 193 2.44 -25.90 14.97
C ASP A 193 0.91 -25.78 14.99
N THR A 194 0.33 -24.97 14.10
CA THR A 194 -1.07 -24.51 14.23
C THR A 194 -1.96 -24.92 13.06
N ARG A 195 -1.43 -25.65 12.07
CA ARG A 195 -2.09 -25.99 10.80
C ARG A 195 -2.50 -24.77 9.95
N HIS A 196 -2.18 -23.56 10.38
CA HIS A 196 -2.35 -22.36 9.56
C HIS A 196 -1.34 -22.38 8.43
N ARG A 197 -1.68 -21.71 7.33
CA ARG A 197 -0.86 -21.72 6.12
C ARG A 197 -0.58 -20.29 5.68
N TYR A 198 0.61 -20.08 5.16
CA TYR A 198 0.95 -18.89 4.39
C TYR A 198 0.61 -19.16 2.93
N THR A 199 -0.27 -18.36 2.35
CA THR A 199 -0.81 -18.58 1.01
C THR A 199 -0.52 -17.39 0.09
N ASP A 200 -0.61 -17.59 -1.22
CA ASP A 200 -0.62 -16.52 -2.22
C ASP A 200 -1.61 -15.39 -1.88
N ASP A 201 -2.77 -15.73 -1.31
CA ASP A 201 -3.76 -14.79 -0.80
C ASP A 201 -3.25 -13.89 0.33
N ASN A 202 -2.26 -14.34 1.11
CA ASN A 202 -1.67 -13.57 2.20
C ASN A 202 -0.46 -12.76 1.75
N ALA A 203 0.06 -13.04 0.56
CA ALA A 203 1.32 -12.48 0.10
C ALA A 203 1.17 -11.02 -0.32
N VAL A 204 2.03 -10.18 0.22
CA VAL A 204 2.20 -8.79 -0.21
C VAL A 204 3.48 -8.69 -1.03
N SER A 205 3.39 -8.07 -2.20
CA SER A 205 4.55 -7.84 -3.07
C SER A 205 5.20 -6.50 -2.72
N TYR A 206 6.51 -6.50 -2.51
CA TYR A 206 7.26 -5.28 -2.18
C TYR A 206 8.16 -4.85 -3.33
N PHE A 207 8.11 -3.55 -3.65
CA PHE A 207 8.87 -2.92 -4.73
C PHE A 207 9.54 -1.63 -4.24
N GLU A 208 10.53 -1.14 -4.98
CA GLU A 208 11.22 0.11 -4.69
C GLU A 208 11.68 0.77 -6.00
N TRP A 209 11.46 2.08 -6.12
CA TRP A 209 12.00 2.88 -7.21
C TRP A 209 13.46 3.23 -6.94
N TYR A 210 14.30 3.18 -7.97
CA TYR A 210 15.68 3.64 -7.89
C TYR A 210 16.00 4.54 -9.08
N CYS A 211 16.72 5.64 -8.84
CA CYS A 211 17.36 6.40 -9.91
C CYS A 211 18.56 5.60 -10.44
N LEU A 212 18.66 5.45 -11.76
CA LEU A 212 19.91 5.07 -12.40
C LEU A 212 20.64 6.37 -12.77
N ASP A 213 21.61 6.80 -11.97
CA ASP A 213 22.61 7.77 -12.45
C ASP A 213 23.63 7.00 -13.34
N ASP A 214 24.24 7.54 -14.41
CA ASP A 214 25.14 8.69 -14.24
C ASP A 214 25.72 9.33 -15.54
N ASN A 215 25.07 9.37 -16.72
CA ASN A 215 25.76 10.04 -17.87
C ASN A 215 24.95 10.60 -19.06
N THR A 216 23.63 10.70 -18.99
CA THR A 216 22.86 11.41 -20.01
C THR A 216 21.96 12.40 -19.31
N MET A 217 21.87 13.63 -19.83
CA MET A 217 21.00 14.71 -19.33
C MET A 217 19.49 14.42 -19.46
N ARG A 218 19.09 13.15 -19.33
CA ARG A 218 17.72 12.68 -19.18
C ARG A 218 17.72 11.82 -17.92
N GLN A 219 17.29 12.40 -16.80
CA GLN A 219 16.89 11.65 -15.61
C GLN A 219 15.70 10.76 -16.00
N GLU A 220 15.98 9.59 -16.54
CA GLU A 220 14.97 8.54 -16.71
C GLU A 220 14.93 7.75 -15.40
N LEU A 221 13.92 8.03 -14.59
CA LEU A 221 13.58 7.22 -13.43
C LEU A 221 13.11 5.85 -13.94
N HIS A 222 13.91 4.81 -13.72
CA HIS A 222 13.54 3.45 -14.08
C HIS A 222 12.88 2.75 -12.90
N CYS A 223 11.62 2.32 -13.06
CA CYS A 223 11.04 1.34 -12.17
C CYS A 223 11.69 -0.01 -12.47
N VAL A 224 12.63 -0.43 -11.62
CA VAL A 224 13.11 -1.82 -11.65
C VAL A 224 12.14 -2.64 -10.82
N TRP A 225 11.24 -3.35 -11.49
CA TRP A 225 10.39 -4.38 -10.89
C TRP A 225 11.25 -5.54 -10.37
N LYS A 226 11.85 -5.36 -9.20
CA LYS A 226 12.35 -6.48 -8.42
C LYS A 226 11.28 -6.80 -7.41
N ARG A 227 10.61 -7.94 -7.60
CA ARG A 227 9.74 -8.52 -6.59
C ARG A 227 10.63 -8.90 -5.40
N TYR A 228 10.76 -7.99 -4.46
CA TYR A 228 11.43 -8.27 -3.21
C TYR A 228 10.38 -8.84 -2.27
N TYR A 229 10.66 -9.98 -1.64
CA TYR A 229 9.92 -10.38 -0.44
C TYR A 229 10.36 -9.53 0.77
N LEU A 230 11.55 -8.92 0.66
CA LEU A 230 12.14 -7.73 1.29
C LEU A 230 13.56 -7.58 0.64
N PRO A 231 14.25 -6.42 0.69
CA PRO A 231 15.57 -6.29 0.07
C PRO A 231 16.58 -7.22 0.74
N LYS A 232 17.34 -7.99 -0.06
CA LYS A 232 18.32 -9.00 0.39
C LYS A 232 19.17 -8.48 1.56
N PHE A 233 19.16 -9.25 2.66
CA PHE A 233 19.89 -8.97 3.89
C PHE A 233 21.40 -9.29 3.85
N ASN A 234 21.92 -9.81 2.74
CA ASN A 234 23.29 -10.30 2.69
C ASN A 234 24.22 -9.38 1.90
N SER A 235 25.25 -8.90 2.62
CA SER A 235 26.52 -8.33 2.14
C SER A 235 26.70 -6.80 2.00
N LEU A 236 26.02 -5.98 2.79
CA LEU A 236 26.52 -4.64 3.14
C LEU A 236 26.42 -4.44 4.65
N GLN A 237 27.45 -3.84 5.23
CA GLN A 237 27.77 -3.86 6.67
C GLN A 237 26.59 -3.53 7.61
N PRO A 238 26.59 -4.10 8.84
CA PRO A 238 25.49 -4.01 9.81
C PRO A 238 25.39 -2.65 10.56
N ARG A 239 25.68 -1.52 9.90
CA ARG A 239 25.45 -0.18 10.47
C ARG A 239 24.13 0.49 10.03
N ASP A 240 23.45 -0.03 9.01
CA ASP A 240 22.15 0.49 8.57
C ASP A 240 21.05 -0.57 8.67
N SER A 241 20.44 -0.67 9.84
CA SER A 241 19.14 -1.31 10.08
C SER A 241 17.96 -0.61 9.34
N GLY A 242 18.21 0.04 8.19
CA GLY A 242 17.37 1.02 7.50
C GLY A 242 16.68 0.52 6.21
N ARG A 243 16.34 -0.76 6.09
CA ARG A 243 15.81 -1.33 4.83
C ARG A 243 14.33 -1.75 4.82
N ALA A 244 13.62 -1.74 5.94
CA ALA A 244 12.17 -1.99 6.00
C ALA A 244 11.37 -0.74 5.60
N ILE A 245 10.14 -0.91 5.10
CA ILE A 245 9.19 0.21 4.94
C ILE A 245 8.84 0.74 6.33
N ARG A 246 8.76 2.07 6.48
CA ARG A 246 8.49 2.77 7.73
C ARG A 246 7.45 3.85 7.54
N ALA A 247 6.81 4.23 8.64
CA ALA A 247 5.96 5.41 8.65
C ALA A 247 6.80 6.65 8.27
N GLY A 248 6.22 7.55 7.48
CA GLY A 248 6.88 8.70 6.86
C GLY A 248 7.35 8.46 5.43
N HIS A 249 7.48 7.21 4.96
CA HIS A 249 7.84 6.95 3.56
C HIS A 249 6.73 7.35 2.59
N LEU A 250 7.14 7.87 1.42
CA LEU A 250 6.27 8.04 0.25
C LEU A 250 6.14 6.69 -0.47
N VAL A 251 4.91 6.23 -0.63
CA VAL A 251 4.60 4.87 -1.13
C VAL A 251 3.50 4.91 -2.20
N ASP A 252 3.52 3.92 -3.09
CA ASP A 252 2.40 3.52 -3.95
C ASP A 252 1.86 2.18 -3.45
N ILE A 253 0.55 2.09 -3.24
CA ILE A 253 -0.12 0.92 -2.69
C ILE A 253 -1.08 0.35 -3.73
N GLY A 254 -0.99 -0.95 -3.98
CA GLY A 254 -2.01 -1.70 -4.71
C GLY A 254 -2.95 -2.42 -3.75
N VAL A 255 -4.26 -2.22 -3.92
CA VAL A 255 -5.30 -2.87 -3.12
C VAL A 255 -6.36 -3.56 -3.97
N THR A 256 -6.79 -4.74 -3.53
CA THR A 256 -7.99 -5.44 -4.05
C THR A 256 -9.13 -5.37 -3.07
N PHE A 257 -10.35 -5.65 -3.53
CA PHE A 257 -11.55 -5.49 -2.70
C PHE A 257 -12.33 -6.78 -2.51
N ARG A 258 -12.75 -6.99 -1.27
CA ARG A 258 -13.43 -8.22 -0.86
C ARG A 258 -14.59 -7.94 0.06
N LEU A 259 -15.64 -8.75 -0.09
CA LEU A 259 -16.72 -8.83 0.87
C LEU A 259 -16.64 -10.18 1.60
N LEU A 260 -16.51 -10.16 2.92
CA LEU A 260 -16.62 -11.35 3.75
C LEU A 260 -18.04 -11.46 4.31
N LEU A 261 -18.64 -12.63 4.14
CA LEU A 261 -19.97 -12.95 4.65
C LEU A 261 -19.84 -13.87 5.86
N GLY A 262 -20.15 -13.34 7.03
CA GLY A 262 -20.16 -14.05 8.30
C GLY A 262 -21.41 -14.91 8.47
N LYS A 263 -21.31 -15.91 9.37
CA LYS A 263 -22.39 -16.88 9.63
C LYS A 263 -23.66 -16.26 10.20
N ARG A 264 -23.57 -15.11 10.88
CA ARG A 264 -24.70 -14.40 11.51
C ARG A 264 -25.25 -13.23 10.67
N GLY A 265 -24.93 -13.20 9.39
CA GLY A 265 -25.31 -12.08 8.52
C GLY A 265 -24.34 -10.89 8.58
N ASP A 266 -23.29 -10.98 9.41
CA ASP A 266 -22.22 -9.98 9.44
C ASP A 266 -21.58 -9.85 8.06
N VAL A 267 -21.53 -8.64 7.52
CA VAL A 267 -20.86 -8.35 6.25
C VAL A 267 -19.67 -7.45 6.55
N ARG A 268 -18.50 -7.79 6.01
CA ARG A 268 -17.30 -6.96 6.15
C ARG A 268 -16.69 -6.70 4.79
N PHE A 269 -16.57 -5.42 4.44
CA PHE A 269 -15.75 -4.97 3.33
C PHE A 269 -14.28 -4.91 3.76
N ILE A 270 -13.39 -5.37 2.89
CA ILE A 270 -11.95 -5.38 3.11
C ILE A 270 -11.25 -4.82 1.88
N SER A 271 -10.50 -3.74 2.10
CA SER A 271 -9.47 -3.24 1.18
C SER A 271 -8.20 -4.04 1.45
N LYS A 272 -7.99 -5.09 0.65
CA LYS A 272 -6.88 -6.02 0.81
C LYS A 272 -5.59 -5.42 0.30
N LEU A 273 -4.56 -5.44 1.12
CA LEU A 273 -3.21 -5.05 0.71
C LEU A 273 -2.58 -6.13 -0.22
N ASP A 274 -2.20 -5.74 -1.44
CA ASP A 274 -1.52 -6.62 -2.41
C ASP A 274 -0.07 -6.24 -2.69
N SER A 275 0.20 -4.95 -2.79
CA SER A 275 1.54 -4.46 -3.06
C SER A 275 1.86 -3.17 -2.33
N ILE A 276 3.14 -3.01 -1.99
CA ILE A 276 3.71 -1.76 -1.53
C ILE A 276 4.95 -1.46 -2.35
N THR A 277 4.98 -0.28 -2.93
CA THR A 277 6.13 0.24 -3.65
C THR A 277 6.66 1.46 -2.93
N ILE A 278 7.93 1.45 -2.52
CA ILE A 278 8.58 2.64 -1.97
C ILE A 278 8.96 3.56 -3.12
N ILE A 279 8.44 4.78 -3.11
CA ILE A 279 8.79 5.82 -4.10
C ILE A 279 9.99 6.61 -3.57
N ASP A 280 9.94 7.04 -2.30
CA ASP A 280 11.00 7.82 -1.67
C ASP A 280 11.11 7.51 -0.18
N ARG A 281 12.34 7.20 0.26
CA ARG A 281 12.69 6.95 1.68
C ARG A 281 13.06 8.21 2.43
N SER A 282 13.61 9.22 1.74
CA SER A 282 14.13 10.44 2.37
C SER A 282 13.03 11.23 3.10
N SER A 283 11.79 11.02 2.69
CA SER A 283 10.59 11.52 3.37
C SER A 283 10.52 11.11 4.84
N ALA A 284 10.95 9.91 5.23
CA ALA A 284 10.95 9.50 6.64
C ALA A 284 12.06 10.18 7.47
N ASP A 285 13.09 10.76 6.83
CA ASP A 285 14.24 11.34 7.51
C ASP A 285 14.16 12.87 7.69
N VAL A 286 13.08 13.52 7.22
CA VAL A 286 12.88 14.97 7.36
C VAL A 286 12.69 15.35 8.84
N LYS A 287 13.77 15.79 9.49
CA LYS A 287 13.75 16.14 10.91
C LYS A 287 13.02 17.46 11.17
N VAL A 288 12.19 17.47 12.22
CA VAL A 288 11.60 18.69 12.78
C VAL A 288 12.70 19.47 13.53
N GLY A 289 13.30 20.46 12.86
CA GLY A 289 14.28 21.34 13.47
C GLY A 289 14.32 22.69 12.77
N ARG A 290 14.17 23.77 13.55
CA ARG A 290 14.29 25.18 13.14
C ARG A 290 15.61 25.39 12.39
N ASN A 291 15.57 25.41 11.06
CA ASN A 291 16.50 26.08 10.16
C ASN A 291 16.06 25.74 8.72
N GLU A 292 15.32 26.66 8.12
CA GLU A 292 14.78 26.58 6.74
C GLU A 292 15.88 26.67 5.65
N GLU A 293 17.16 26.59 5.99
CA GLU A 293 18.25 26.96 5.07
C GLU A 293 18.99 25.80 4.39
N LYS A 294 18.62 24.53 4.61
CA LYS A 294 19.38 23.40 4.01
C LYS A 294 18.64 22.50 3.03
N CYS A 295 17.39 22.79 2.71
CA CYS A 295 16.66 22.11 1.63
C CYS A 295 16.44 23.04 0.42
N GLN A 296 17.44 23.84 0.07
CA GLN A 296 17.56 24.42 -1.28
C GLN A 296 18.38 23.48 -2.17
N TYR A 297 17.86 22.30 -2.47
CA TYR A 297 18.31 21.55 -3.64
C TYR A 297 17.13 21.43 -4.60
N HIS A 298 17.31 22.03 -5.78
CA HIS A 298 16.41 22.07 -6.95
C HIS A 298 15.36 23.19 -7.03
N ARG A 299 15.78 24.43 -6.76
CA ARG A 299 15.19 25.60 -7.42
C ARG A 299 16.23 26.28 -8.31
N THR A 300 16.62 25.63 -9.40
CA THR A 300 17.34 26.28 -10.50
C THR A 300 16.37 26.53 -11.64
N THR A 301 15.56 27.58 -11.51
CA THR A 301 15.12 28.36 -12.67
C THR A 301 16.36 29.02 -13.25
N LYS A 302 16.96 28.42 -14.28
CA LYS A 302 17.88 29.17 -15.15
C LYS A 302 17.06 30.24 -15.86
N GLN A 303 17.23 31.50 -15.46
CA GLN A 303 16.90 32.62 -16.35
C GLN A 303 17.85 32.57 -17.56
N PRO A 304 17.39 32.95 -18.77
CA PRO A 304 18.28 33.09 -19.91
C PRO A 304 19.14 34.35 -19.73
N GLU A 305 20.46 34.18 -19.72
CA GLU A 305 21.40 35.29 -19.83
C GLU A 305 21.24 35.97 -21.19
N GLU A 306 20.86 37.24 -21.17
CA GLU A 306 20.95 38.13 -22.32
C GLU A 306 22.42 38.24 -22.77
N LYS A 307 22.67 37.90 -24.04
CA LYS A 307 23.92 38.23 -24.71
C LYS A 307 24.05 39.75 -24.77
N LYS A 308 25.07 40.29 -24.11
CA LYS A 308 25.58 41.61 -24.45
C LYS A 308 26.57 41.48 -25.60
N ASP A 309 26.23 42.16 -26.69
CA ASP A 309 27.12 42.46 -27.80
C ASP A 309 28.36 43.21 -27.30
N CYS A 310 29.54 42.78 -27.72
CA CYS A 310 30.75 43.59 -27.67
C CYS A 310 31.00 44.14 -29.08
N SER A 311 31.18 45.47 -29.08
CA SER A 311 31.59 46.32 -30.20
C SER A 311 32.96 45.94 -30.77
#